data_AF-Q9ZD66-F1
#
_entry.id   AF-Q9ZD66-F1
#
_cell.length_a   1.000
_cell.length_b   1.000
_cell.length_c   1.000
_cell.angle_alpha   90.00
_cell.angle_beta   90.00
_cell.angle_gamma   90.00
#
_symmetry.space_group_name_H-M   'P 1'
#
loop_
_entity.id
_entity.type
_entity.pdbx_description
1 polymer ?
#
loop_
_entity_poly.entity_id
_entity_poly.type
_entity_poly.pdbx_seq_one_letter_code
_entity_poly.pdbx_strand_id
1 'polypeptide(L)'
;MKKILIIILFIIIFIVLIYSGLWFVIMFSLSHSINQKYSGVHLNIGKGNNNPHQQYLVKFSKVQPYGFPFKLGIMVINWQEESINRAIEFTKPINIGYDLLGQKLFINFSGEALGKFKPVQRGFGVKFYNENCILSAKIPLNLKLFKMVLLKKNLFEFLNLIENIKFISDKTQIFDLVDNQKLYEEDHTILTMLVDKRQYYTSKQDFLNNIPQKLEFYYETEIIQSNLEDRIIPAGLLLYRPAWNNNFKFSGNFLISTSSLHFKDIAKDLTIKVNNAKINSNNFENNMNLLYKGKLNDFGNSNIHLSIESQFKLKPGFIIGFLEFLKKNYDKQTYLLKFSDNKIYKNFNNELVYILNNNKPYNFSILEDRPYHFNFNINLVTELKKLTRVQINTLSLYSNTSGFNITNETIINDLKDSYTKGIIVINNYSKIIEILSFYIYGVGSFKNLSKESQIVHIEALQSFLKTISDHPNSSNLIDTSIKYEFNLSDLNKAKIGNIDDINKLIPLYYLSLYQAAVKKMEPGANVKEKILELIPSINQKILEECVLSDIVTQ
;
A
#
# COMPACT_ATOMS: atom_id res chain seq x y z
N MET A 1 -3.86 58.56 -36.03
CA MET A 1 -4.14 57.30 -35.29
C MET A 1 -5.18 56.39 -35.97
N LYS A 2 -6.39 56.85 -36.33
CA LYS A 2 -7.45 56.00 -36.92
C LYS A 2 -7.03 55.17 -38.16
N LYS A 3 -6.33 55.78 -39.13
CA LYS A 3 -5.85 55.10 -40.36
C LYS A 3 -4.83 53.99 -40.07
N ILE A 4 -3.88 54.22 -39.16
CA ILE A 4 -2.87 53.23 -38.77
C ILE A 4 -3.54 52.03 -38.07
N LEU A 5 -4.52 52.29 -37.20
CA LEU A 5 -5.31 51.25 -36.55
C LEU A 5 -6.08 50.38 -37.56
N ILE A 6 -6.65 50.96 -38.62
CA ILE A 6 -7.34 50.21 -39.67
C ILE A 6 -6.37 49.31 -40.45
N ILE A 7 -5.18 49.80 -40.78
CA ILE A 7 -4.17 49.00 -41.51
C ILE A 7 -3.69 47.83 -40.63
N ILE A 8 -3.38 48.09 -39.36
CA ILE A 8 -2.97 47.04 -38.41
C ILE A 8 -4.09 46.00 -38.26
N LEU A 9 -5.34 46.43 -38.14
CA LEU A 9 -6.50 45.54 -38.07
C LEU A 9 -6.61 44.66 -39.32
N PHE A 10 -6.45 45.23 -40.52
CA PHE A 10 -6.51 44.48 -41.77
C PHE A 10 -5.39 43.44 -41.88
N ILE A 11 -4.17 43.79 -41.47
CA ILE A 11 -3.03 42.86 -41.43
C ILE A 11 -3.30 41.71 -40.45
N ILE A 12 -3.83 42.00 -39.25
CA ILE A 12 -4.17 40.97 -38.27
C ILE A 12 -5.26 40.04 -38.82
N ILE A 13 -6.32 40.58 -39.42
CA ILE A 13 -7.39 39.78 -40.05
C ILE A 13 -6.81 38.87 -41.13
N PHE A 14 -5.93 39.39 -41.99
CA PHE A 14 -5.30 38.62 -43.05
C PHE A 14 -4.43 37.48 -42.50
N ILE A 15 -3.63 37.74 -41.45
CA ILE A 15 -2.81 36.70 -40.78
C ILE A 15 -3.72 35.62 -40.15
N VAL A 16 -4.80 36.01 -39.50
CA VAL A 16 -5.77 35.06 -38.90
C VAL A 16 -6.44 34.21 -39.98
N LEU A 17 -6.81 34.79 -41.13
CA LEU A 17 -7.39 34.05 -42.25
C LEU A 17 -6.40 33.04 -42.84
N ILE A 18 -5.14 33.45 -43.07
CA ILE A 18 -4.09 32.54 -43.56
C ILE A 18 -3.87 31.40 -42.57
N TYR A 19 -3.70 31.72 -41.29
CA TYR A 19 -3.52 30.72 -40.24
C TYR A 19 -4.69 29.73 -40.19
N SER A 20 -5.92 30.24 -40.26
CA SER A 20 -7.12 29.41 -40.23
C SER A 20 -7.19 28.48 -41.43
N GLY A 21 -6.94 29.01 -42.64
CA GLY A 21 -6.89 28.22 -43.86
C GLY A 21 -5.83 27.11 -43.80
N LEU A 22 -4.60 27.45 -43.37
CA LEU A 22 -3.52 26.48 -43.22
C LEU A 22 -3.85 25.40 -42.19
N TRP A 23 -4.42 25.78 -41.05
CA TRP A 23 -4.85 24.84 -40.02
C TRP A 23 -5.85 23.82 -40.59
N PHE A 24 -6.89 24.29 -41.29
CA PHE A 24 -7.89 23.40 -41.89
C PHE A 24 -7.27 22.49 -42.95
N VAL A 25 -6.48 23.03 -43.88
CA VAL A 25 -5.83 22.24 -44.95
C VAL A 25 -4.95 21.13 -44.38
N ILE A 26 -4.11 21.45 -43.39
CA ILE A 26 -3.21 20.47 -42.75
C ILE A 26 -4.01 19.38 -42.03
N MET A 27 -4.97 19.79 -41.20
CA MET A 27 -5.70 18.84 -40.34
C MET A 27 -6.68 17.96 -41.12
N PHE A 28 -7.32 18.48 -42.16
CA PHE A 28 -8.15 17.66 -43.06
C PHE A 28 -7.31 16.67 -43.86
N SER A 29 -6.18 17.10 -44.42
CA SER A 29 -5.26 16.22 -45.16
C SER A 29 -4.73 15.08 -44.27
N LEU A 30 -4.31 15.40 -43.05
CA LEU A 30 -3.88 14.41 -42.05
C LEU A 30 -4.99 13.40 -41.73
N SER A 31 -6.19 13.90 -41.40
CA SER A 31 -7.34 13.06 -41.05
C SER A 31 -7.75 12.15 -42.22
N HIS A 32 -7.73 12.66 -43.45
CA HIS A 32 -8.05 11.90 -44.65
C HIS A 32 -7.03 10.77 -44.89
N SER A 33 -5.74 11.06 -44.77
CA SER A 33 -4.65 10.07 -44.92
C SER A 33 -4.76 8.95 -43.88
N ILE A 34 -5.07 9.28 -42.63
CA ILE A 34 -5.29 8.29 -41.56
C ILE A 34 -6.52 7.42 -41.88
N ASN A 35 -7.63 8.05 -42.30
CA ASN A 35 -8.85 7.32 -42.64
C ASN A 35 -8.64 6.32 -43.77
N GLN A 36 -7.96 6.73 -44.85
CA GLN A 36 -7.72 5.86 -46.01
C GLN A 36 -6.86 4.64 -45.66
N LYS A 37 -5.89 4.80 -44.75
CA LYS A 37 -4.90 3.74 -44.45
C LYS A 37 -5.32 2.82 -43.32
N TYR A 38 -6.03 3.34 -42.32
CA TYR A 38 -6.17 2.67 -41.03
C TYR A 38 -7.61 2.56 -40.53
N SER A 39 -8.56 3.30 -41.12
CA SER A 39 -9.95 3.20 -40.68
C SER A 39 -10.54 1.83 -41.01
N GLY A 40 -11.24 1.23 -40.04
CA GLY A 40 -11.87 -0.08 -40.18
C GLY A 40 -10.91 -1.27 -40.19
N VAL A 41 -9.60 -1.03 -40.16
CA VAL A 41 -8.55 -2.06 -40.20
C VAL A 41 -8.15 -2.46 -38.77
N HIS A 42 -7.98 -3.76 -38.52
CA HIS A 42 -7.45 -4.24 -37.24
C HIS A 42 -5.93 -4.06 -37.18
N LEU A 43 -5.48 -3.16 -36.31
CA LEU A 43 -4.08 -2.87 -36.06
C LEU A 43 -3.57 -3.76 -34.92
N ASN A 44 -2.61 -4.64 -35.19
CA ASN A 44 -1.98 -5.46 -34.15
C ASN A 44 -0.81 -4.70 -33.50
N ILE A 45 -0.98 -4.28 -32.23
CA ILE A 45 0.04 -3.54 -31.47
C ILE A 45 1.08 -4.51 -30.85
N GLY A 46 0.72 -5.78 -30.63
CA GLY A 46 1.52 -6.78 -29.92
C GLY A 46 2.59 -7.50 -30.74
N LYS A 47 2.83 -7.16 -32.01
CA LYS A 47 3.76 -7.87 -32.92
C LYS A 47 5.22 -7.99 -32.43
N GLY A 48 5.61 -7.29 -31.36
CA GLY A 48 6.99 -7.29 -30.85
C GLY A 48 7.51 -8.66 -30.40
N ASN A 49 6.64 -9.56 -29.96
CA ASN A 49 7.00 -10.94 -29.68
C ASN A 49 6.07 -11.83 -30.49
N ASN A 50 6.60 -12.77 -31.28
CA ASN A 50 5.86 -13.75 -32.09
C ASN A 50 5.02 -14.75 -31.26
N ASN A 51 4.46 -14.32 -30.13
CA ASN A 51 3.61 -15.12 -29.29
C ASN A 51 2.14 -14.90 -29.69
N PRO A 52 1.50 -15.86 -30.39
CA PRO A 52 0.09 -15.75 -30.78
C PRO A 52 -0.85 -15.60 -29.57
N HIS A 53 -0.40 -15.96 -28.36
CA HIS A 53 -1.14 -15.80 -27.11
C HIS A 53 -1.20 -14.35 -26.58
N GLN A 54 -0.64 -13.35 -27.30
CA GLN A 54 -0.64 -11.95 -26.87
C GLN A 54 -1.18 -10.99 -27.96
N GLN A 55 -2.17 -11.43 -28.74
CA GLN A 55 -2.82 -10.54 -29.71
C GLN A 55 -3.57 -9.41 -28.98
N TYR A 56 -3.19 -8.17 -29.30
CA TYR A 56 -3.91 -6.95 -28.94
C TYR A 56 -4.20 -6.17 -30.21
N LEU A 57 -5.47 -6.14 -30.59
CA LEU A 57 -5.96 -5.51 -31.80
C LEU A 57 -6.64 -4.19 -31.44
N VAL A 58 -6.40 -3.18 -32.25
CA VAL A 58 -7.09 -1.89 -32.18
C VAL A 58 -7.77 -1.60 -33.50
N LYS A 59 -8.98 -1.04 -33.45
CA LYS A 59 -9.75 -0.62 -34.61
C LYS A 59 -10.47 0.70 -34.30
N PHE A 60 -10.70 1.51 -35.31
CA PHE A 60 -11.55 2.69 -35.22
C PHE A 60 -12.35 2.90 -36.51
N SER A 61 -13.46 3.64 -36.45
CA SER A 61 -14.33 3.86 -37.61
C SER A 61 -13.99 5.09 -38.44
N LYS A 62 -13.49 6.16 -37.81
CA LYS A 62 -13.17 7.41 -38.51
C LYS A 62 -12.31 8.32 -37.65
N VAL A 63 -11.57 9.20 -38.31
CA VAL A 63 -10.81 10.30 -37.72
C VAL A 63 -11.25 11.62 -38.33
N GLN A 64 -11.39 12.67 -37.51
CA GLN A 64 -11.75 14.03 -37.94
C GLN A 64 -10.80 15.08 -37.34
N PRO A 65 -10.64 16.27 -37.97
CA PRO A 65 -9.92 17.39 -37.36
C PRO A 65 -10.53 17.82 -36.01
N TYR A 66 -9.68 18.20 -35.05
CA TYR A 66 -10.10 18.64 -33.72
C TYR A 66 -9.27 19.80 -33.18
N GLY A 67 -9.94 20.74 -32.52
CA GLY A 67 -9.33 21.69 -31.60
C GLY A 67 -8.87 23.03 -32.20
N PHE A 68 -9.48 23.46 -33.32
CA PHE A 68 -9.30 24.80 -33.86
C PHE A 68 -9.56 25.88 -32.80
N PRO A 69 -8.80 26.99 -32.77
CA PRO A 69 -7.63 27.27 -33.61
C PRO A 69 -6.30 26.83 -33.00
N PHE A 70 -6.24 26.55 -31.69
CA PHE A 70 -4.98 26.46 -30.95
C PHE A 70 -4.47 25.04 -30.72
N LYS A 71 -5.20 24.02 -31.16
CA LYS A 71 -4.77 22.63 -31.06
C LYS A 71 -4.67 22.02 -32.44
N LEU A 72 -3.58 21.29 -32.69
CA LEU A 72 -3.41 20.42 -33.85
C LEU A 72 -3.76 19.00 -33.41
N GLY A 73 -5.02 18.61 -33.57
CA GLY A 73 -5.48 17.32 -33.07
C GLY A 73 -6.48 16.62 -33.97
N ILE A 74 -6.63 15.33 -33.71
CA ILE A 74 -7.59 14.47 -34.37
C ILE A 74 -8.56 13.91 -33.34
N MET A 75 -9.81 13.79 -33.74
CA MET A 75 -10.89 13.13 -33.00
C MET A 75 -11.09 11.74 -33.61
N VAL A 76 -10.78 10.70 -32.84
CA VAL A 76 -10.88 9.29 -33.26
C VAL A 76 -12.21 8.71 -32.78
N ILE A 77 -13.03 8.25 -33.72
CA ILE A 77 -14.42 7.86 -33.51
C ILE A 77 -14.54 6.33 -33.50
N ASN A 78 -15.31 5.80 -32.55
CA ASN A 78 -15.56 4.37 -32.31
C ASN A 78 -14.26 3.57 -32.13
N TRP A 79 -13.44 3.99 -31.18
CA TRP A 79 -12.23 3.25 -30.83
C TRP A 79 -12.60 1.92 -30.18
N GLN A 80 -11.99 0.83 -30.65
CA GLN A 80 -12.22 -0.53 -30.19
C GLN A 80 -10.88 -1.21 -29.92
N GLU A 81 -10.80 -1.93 -28.81
CA GLU A 81 -9.63 -2.70 -28.39
C GLU A 81 -10.04 -4.14 -28.15
N GLU A 82 -9.31 -5.10 -28.69
CA GLU A 82 -9.65 -6.51 -28.59
C GLU A 82 -8.43 -7.34 -28.20
N SER A 83 -8.60 -8.18 -27.18
CA SER A 83 -7.64 -9.21 -26.80
C SER A 83 -8.29 -10.59 -26.87
N ILE A 84 -7.54 -11.62 -26.48
CA ILE A 84 -8.03 -13.00 -26.41
C ILE A 84 -9.24 -13.14 -25.46
N ASN A 85 -9.25 -12.39 -24.35
CA ASN A 85 -10.24 -12.56 -23.28
C ASN A 85 -11.19 -11.37 -23.09
N ARG A 86 -10.99 -10.25 -23.79
CA ARG A 86 -11.84 -9.06 -23.64
C ARG A 86 -11.99 -8.27 -24.94
N ALA A 87 -13.06 -7.50 -25.00
CA ALA A 87 -13.30 -6.47 -26.02
C ALA A 87 -13.72 -5.18 -25.33
N ILE A 88 -13.13 -4.06 -25.71
CA ILE A 88 -13.41 -2.73 -25.17
C ILE A 88 -13.85 -1.83 -26.32
N GLU A 89 -14.93 -1.08 -26.12
CA GLU A 89 -15.47 -0.16 -27.10
C GLU A 89 -15.71 1.20 -26.46
N PHE A 90 -15.13 2.24 -27.04
CA PHE A 90 -15.32 3.63 -26.63
C PHE A 90 -16.43 4.24 -27.48
N THR A 91 -17.57 4.52 -26.85
CA THR A 91 -18.76 5.07 -27.52
C THR A 91 -18.62 6.56 -27.82
N LYS A 92 -17.71 7.25 -27.11
CA LYS A 92 -17.35 8.63 -27.36
C LYS A 92 -15.96 8.74 -27.99
N PRO A 93 -15.71 9.80 -28.79
CA PRO A 93 -14.43 9.95 -29.45
C PRO A 93 -13.26 10.16 -28.49
N ILE A 94 -12.08 9.69 -28.89
CA ILE A 94 -10.80 9.97 -28.23
C ILE A 94 -10.08 11.07 -29.01
N ASN A 95 -9.75 12.17 -28.34
CA ASN A 95 -9.07 13.30 -28.94
C ASN A 95 -7.56 13.19 -28.69
N ILE A 96 -6.77 13.17 -29.77
CA ILE A 96 -5.30 13.06 -29.70
C ILE A 96 -4.72 14.25 -30.42
N GLY A 97 -3.82 14.99 -29.79
CA GLY A 97 -3.23 16.14 -30.48
C GLY A 97 -2.18 16.88 -29.67
N TYR A 98 -1.84 18.05 -30.17
CA TYR A 98 -0.91 18.97 -29.55
C TYR A 98 -1.58 20.32 -29.34
N ASP A 99 -1.49 20.85 -28.12
CA ASP A 99 -1.98 22.17 -27.75
C ASP A 99 -0.84 23.19 -27.91
N LEU A 100 -1.00 24.14 -28.84
CA LEU A 100 0.01 25.15 -29.17
C LEU A 100 0.17 26.17 -28.03
N LEU A 101 -0.92 26.56 -27.37
CA LEU A 101 -0.88 27.50 -26.25
C LEU A 101 -0.35 26.83 -24.99
N GLY A 102 -0.86 25.63 -24.69
CA GLY A 102 -0.42 24.85 -23.54
C GLY A 102 0.94 24.17 -23.70
N GLN A 103 1.48 24.15 -24.93
CA GLN A 103 2.71 23.46 -25.32
C GLN A 103 2.78 22.03 -24.79
N LYS A 104 1.73 21.26 -25.08
CA LYS A 104 1.59 19.89 -24.57
C LYS A 104 0.96 18.97 -25.60
N LEU A 105 1.50 17.76 -25.70
CA LEU A 105 0.80 16.64 -26.31
C LEU A 105 -0.32 16.20 -25.36
N PHE A 106 -1.47 15.81 -25.89
CA PHE A 106 -2.58 15.30 -25.09
C PHE A 106 -3.30 14.13 -25.79
N ILE A 107 -3.80 13.23 -24.96
CA ILE A 107 -4.85 12.26 -25.26
C ILE A 107 -5.97 12.56 -24.27
N ASN A 108 -7.16 12.85 -24.79
CA ASN A 108 -8.33 13.19 -23.99
C ASN A 108 -9.51 12.28 -24.35
N PHE A 109 -10.16 11.71 -23.35
CA PHE A 109 -11.40 10.97 -23.46
C PHE A 109 -12.42 11.49 -22.44
N SER A 110 -13.66 11.68 -22.89
CA SER A 110 -14.79 12.07 -22.03
C SER A 110 -16.02 11.29 -22.49
N GLY A 111 -16.62 10.54 -21.57
CA GLY A 111 -17.84 9.78 -21.78
C GLY A 111 -17.71 8.29 -21.45
N GLU A 112 -18.34 7.47 -22.28
CA GLU A 112 -18.64 6.07 -21.96
C GLU A 112 -17.82 5.08 -22.79
N ALA A 113 -17.31 4.05 -22.12
CA ALA A 113 -16.69 2.88 -22.71
C ALA A 113 -17.30 1.59 -22.15
N LEU A 114 -17.37 0.54 -22.97
CA LEU A 114 -17.91 -0.78 -22.61
C LEU A 114 -16.79 -1.79 -22.70
N GLY A 115 -16.50 -2.50 -21.60
CA GLY A 115 -15.54 -3.60 -21.61
C GLY A 115 -16.27 -4.91 -21.34
N LYS A 116 -16.23 -5.84 -22.30
CA LYS A 116 -16.89 -7.14 -22.25
C LYS A 116 -15.87 -8.26 -22.18
N PHE A 117 -16.16 -9.29 -21.39
CA PHE A 117 -15.36 -10.52 -21.36
C PHE A 117 -15.79 -11.45 -22.49
N LYS A 118 -14.82 -12.16 -23.09
CA LYS A 118 -15.10 -13.18 -24.10
C LYS A 118 -15.52 -14.50 -23.44
N PRO A 119 -16.50 -15.23 -24.01
CA PRO A 119 -17.29 -14.88 -25.20
C PRO A 119 -18.29 -13.75 -24.91
N VAL A 120 -18.29 -12.72 -25.78
CA VAL A 120 -19.04 -11.46 -25.61
C VAL A 120 -20.55 -11.69 -25.44
N GLN A 121 -21.05 -12.79 -26.01
CA GLN A 121 -22.45 -13.21 -25.96
C GLN A 121 -22.94 -13.49 -24.53
N ARG A 122 -22.04 -13.73 -23.57
CA ARG A 122 -22.42 -13.95 -22.17
C ARG A 122 -22.86 -12.68 -21.43
N GLY A 123 -22.63 -11.49 -22.01
CA GLY A 123 -23.05 -10.22 -21.40
C GLY A 123 -22.21 -9.77 -20.19
N PHE A 124 -21.24 -10.57 -19.73
CA PHE A 124 -20.34 -10.17 -18.64
C PHE A 124 -19.41 -9.04 -19.07
N GLY A 125 -19.26 -8.05 -18.21
CA GLY A 125 -18.42 -6.91 -18.45
C GLY A 125 -18.75 -5.77 -17.52
N VAL A 126 -18.21 -4.60 -17.84
CA VAL A 126 -18.52 -3.38 -17.13
C VAL A 126 -18.71 -2.23 -18.11
N LYS A 127 -19.56 -1.29 -17.72
CA LYS A 127 -19.72 0.01 -18.34
C LYS A 127 -18.91 1.01 -17.54
N PHE A 128 -18.01 1.70 -18.23
CA PHE A 128 -17.12 2.70 -17.69
C PHE A 128 -17.58 4.08 -18.14
N TYR A 129 -17.78 5.00 -17.20
CA TYR A 129 -18.08 6.40 -17.46
C TYR A 129 -17.00 7.27 -16.84
N ASN A 130 -16.55 8.26 -17.58
CA ASN A 130 -15.57 9.23 -17.11
C ASN A 130 -15.92 10.62 -17.62
N GLU A 131 -16.01 11.60 -16.72
CA GLU A 131 -16.33 12.97 -17.10
C GLU A 131 -15.26 13.55 -18.02
N ASN A 132 -13.98 13.36 -17.71
CA ASN A 132 -12.86 13.80 -18.52
C ASN A 132 -11.55 13.16 -18.05
N CYS A 133 -10.82 12.54 -18.97
CA CYS A 133 -9.59 11.80 -18.73
C CYS A 133 -8.52 12.29 -19.71
N ILE A 134 -7.50 12.96 -19.19
CA ILE A 134 -6.44 13.59 -19.97
C ILE A 134 -5.09 12.99 -19.57
N LEU A 135 -4.44 12.31 -20.51
CA LEU A 135 -3.01 12.06 -20.46
C LEU A 135 -2.30 13.13 -21.28
N SER A 136 -1.38 13.86 -20.67
CA SER A 136 -0.65 14.94 -21.33
C SER A 136 0.84 14.89 -21.04
N ALA A 137 1.64 15.35 -22.00
CA ALA A 137 3.07 15.50 -21.86
C ALA A 137 3.45 16.92 -22.29
N LYS A 138 4.04 17.70 -21.37
CA LYS A 138 4.48 19.07 -21.69
C LYS A 138 5.73 19.01 -22.56
N ILE A 139 5.67 19.57 -23.76
CA ILE A 139 6.74 19.57 -24.76
C ILE A 139 6.84 21.01 -25.28
N PRO A 140 7.82 21.80 -24.84
CA PRO A 140 7.95 23.18 -25.29
C PRO A 140 8.14 23.32 -26.80
N LEU A 141 7.54 24.35 -27.37
CA LEU A 141 7.79 24.76 -28.76
C LEU A 141 9.19 25.38 -28.84
N ASN A 142 10.14 24.65 -29.41
CA ASN A 142 11.48 25.16 -29.69
C ASN A 142 11.95 24.76 -31.09
N LEU A 143 13.01 25.41 -31.59
CA LEU A 143 13.58 25.14 -32.91
C LEU A 143 14.01 23.66 -33.07
N LYS A 144 14.36 22.99 -31.97
CA LYS A 144 14.76 21.58 -31.98
C LYS A 144 13.56 20.68 -32.30
N LEU A 145 12.41 20.89 -31.67
CA LEU A 145 11.15 20.19 -31.98
C LEU A 145 10.79 20.38 -33.46
N PHE A 146 10.84 21.61 -33.96
CA PHE A 146 10.55 21.92 -35.37
C PHE A 146 11.49 21.15 -36.32
N LYS A 147 12.81 21.17 -36.05
CA LYS A 147 13.80 20.40 -36.82
C LYS A 147 13.53 18.90 -36.76
N MET A 148 13.15 18.35 -35.60
CA MET A 148 12.87 16.92 -35.45
C MET A 148 11.65 16.47 -36.27
N VAL A 149 10.58 17.28 -36.26
CA VAL A 149 9.37 17.03 -37.07
C VAL A 149 9.69 17.15 -38.56
N LEU A 150 10.39 18.21 -38.97
CA LEU A 150 10.72 18.48 -40.37
C LEU A 150 11.64 17.39 -40.96
N LEU A 151 12.65 16.95 -40.20
CA LEU A 151 13.62 15.95 -40.64
C LEU A 151 13.12 14.50 -40.48
N LYS A 152 11.88 14.29 -39.99
CA LYS A 152 11.33 12.95 -39.70
C LYS A 152 12.28 12.06 -38.88
N LYS A 153 12.92 12.63 -37.87
CA LYS A 153 13.81 11.89 -36.97
C LYS A 153 13.05 10.79 -36.22
N ASN A 154 13.79 9.87 -35.58
CA ASN A 154 13.21 8.82 -34.76
C ASN A 154 12.24 9.41 -33.73
N LEU A 155 10.96 8.96 -33.76
CA LEU A 155 9.92 9.44 -32.85
C LEU A 155 10.28 9.21 -31.37
N PHE A 156 11.15 8.25 -31.08
CA PHE A 156 11.66 8.03 -29.72
C PHE A 156 12.39 9.27 -29.16
N GLU A 157 13.10 10.03 -29.99
CA GLU A 157 13.85 11.20 -29.55
C GLU A 157 12.94 12.30 -28.96
N PHE A 158 11.63 12.30 -29.25
CA PHE A 158 10.67 13.25 -28.64
C PHE A 158 10.61 13.12 -27.12
N LEU A 159 10.94 11.94 -26.58
CA LEU A 159 11.08 11.71 -25.14
C LEU A 159 11.99 12.75 -24.50
N ASN A 160 13.04 13.20 -25.20
CA ASN A 160 14.00 14.18 -24.68
C ASN A 160 13.41 15.58 -24.49
N LEU A 161 12.29 15.90 -25.12
CA LEU A 161 11.65 17.21 -25.04
C LEU A 161 10.53 17.27 -23.99
N ILE A 162 10.12 16.13 -23.43
CA ILE A 162 9.05 16.04 -22.41
C ILE A 162 9.51 16.62 -21.07
N GLU A 163 8.99 17.75 -20.63
CA GLU A 163 9.30 18.28 -19.29
C GLU A 163 8.63 17.45 -18.19
N ASN A 164 7.34 17.18 -18.33
CA ASN A 164 6.58 16.35 -17.40
C ASN A 164 5.45 15.62 -18.12
N ILE A 165 4.96 14.55 -17.49
CA ILE A 165 3.79 13.80 -17.92
C ILE A 165 2.73 13.97 -16.84
N LYS A 166 1.51 14.32 -17.22
CA LYS A 166 0.39 14.50 -16.31
C LYS A 166 -0.80 13.69 -16.80
N PHE A 167 -1.29 12.81 -15.95
CA PHE A 167 -2.57 12.14 -16.07
C PHE A 167 -3.55 12.78 -15.10
N ILE A 168 -4.71 13.19 -15.61
CA ILE A 168 -5.83 13.71 -14.83
C ILE A 168 -7.05 12.91 -15.26
N SER A 169 -7.72 12.31 -14.30
CA SER A 169 -9.06 11.79 -14.46
C SER A 169 -9.95 12.56 -13.51
N ASP A 170 -10.99 13.14 -14.04
CA ASP A 170 -12.11 13.64 -13.25
C ASP A 170 -13.02 12.45 -12.90
N LYS A 171 -14.25 12.77 -12.47
CA LYS A 171 -15.19 11.80 -11.93
C LYS A 171 -15.33 10.56 -12.81
N THR A 172 -15.17 9.41 -12.19
CA THR A 172 -15.21 8.10 -12.84
C THR A 172 -16.19 7.19 -12.16
N GLN A 173 -16.98 6.48 -12.95
CA GLN A 173 -17.94 5.52 -12.47
C GLN A 173 -17.83 4.22 -13.26
N ILE A 174 -17.89 3.09 -12.57
CA ILE A 174 -17.92 1.76 -13.18
C ILE A 174 -19.21 1.08 -12.76
N PHE A 175 -19.94 0.56 -13.73
CA PHE A 175 -21.18 -0.17 -13.54
C PHE A 175 -21.03 -1.59 -14.08
N ASP A 176 -21.64 -2.57 -13.41
CA ASP A 176 -21.77 -3.91 -13.94
C ASP A 176 -22.64 -3.87 -15.20
N LEU A 177 -22.26 -4.62 -16.24
CA LEU A 177 -23.02 -4.62 -17.49
C LEU A 177 -24.32 -5.45 -17.41
N VAL A 178 -24.41 -6.39 -16.45
CA VAL A 178 -25.54 -7.32 -16.33
C VAL A 178 -26.73 -6.68 -15.62
N ASP A 179 -26.50 -6.04 -14.47
CA ASP A 179 -27.55 -5.48 -13.62
C ASP A 179 -27.47 -3.95 -13.47
N ASN A 180 -26.48 -3.30 -14.12
CA ASN A 180 -26.22 -1.87 -14.03
C ASN A 180 -25.94 -1.37 -12.59
N GLN A 181 -25.54 -2.26 -11.68
CA GLN A 181 -25.13 -1.88 -10.34
C GLN A 181 -23.85 -1.04 -10.41
N LYS A 182 -23.81 0.09 -9.69
CA LYS A 182 -22.59 0.88 -9.53
C LYS A 182 -21.58 0.10 -8.69
N LEU A 183 -20.46 -0.25 -9.31
CA LEU A 183 -19.36 -1.00 -8.71
C LEU A 183 -18.25 -0.08 -8.18
N TYR A 184 -18.07 1.10 -8.76
CA TYR A 184 -16.98 1.99 -8.40
C TYR A 184 -17.36 3.44 -8.69
N GLU A 185 -16.95 4.34 -7.80
CA GLU A 185 -17.02 5.78 -7.97
C GLU A 185 -15.75 6.42 -7.41
N GLU A 186 -15.07 7.16 -8.27
CA GLU A 186 -13.86 7.92 -7.97
C GLU A 186 -14.13 9.36 -8.35
N ASP A 187 -13.84 10.29 -7.45
CA ASP A 187 -14.01 11.72 -7.68
C ASP A 187 -12.95 12.24 -8.66
N HIS A 188 -11.69 11.90 -8.41
CA HIS A 188 -10.59 12.25 -9.29
C HIS A 188 -9.37 11.33 -9.09
N THR A 189 -8.49 11.34 -10.08
CA THR A 189 -7.12 10.84 -10.00
C THR A 189 -6.17 11.80 -10.71
N ILE A 190 -5.09 12.17 -10.04
CA ILE A 190 -4.02 13.00 -10.58
C ILE A 190 -2.71 12.24 -10.42
N LEU A 191 -2.01 12.02 -11.52
CA LEU A 191 -0.64 11.52 -11.52
C LEU A 191 0.23 12.50 -12.31
N THR A 192 1.23 13.07 -11.66
CA THR A 192 2.25 13.88 -12.34
C THR A 192 3.59 13.17 -12.21
N MET A 193 4.32 13.07 -13.31
CA MET A 193 5.61 12.41 -13.39
C MET A 193 6.64 13.37 -14.00
N LEU A 194 7.77 13.52 -13.32
CA LEU A 194 8.92 14.28 -13.74
C LEU A 194 10.13 13.35 -13.79
N VAL A 195 10.81 13.35 -14.94
CA VAL A 195 11.97 12.51 -15.20
C VAL A 195 13.18 13.42 -15.34
N ASP A 196 14.19 13.24 -14.48
CA ASP A 196 15.45 13.98 -14.61
C ASP A 196 16.30 13.36 -15.73
N LYS A 197 16.45 14.09 -16.83
CA LYS A 197 17.18 13.61 -18.01
C LYS A 197 18.62 14.05 -17.94
N ARG A 198 19.51 13.10 -17.72
CA ARG A 198 20.96 13.33 -17.69
C ARG A 198 21.55 13.64 -19.07
N GLN A 199 21.00 13.03 -20.12
CA GLN A 199 21.53 13.13 -21.48
C GLN A 199 20.42 13.07 -22.53
N TYR A 200 20.83 13.25 -23.79
CA TYR A 200 19.94 13.12 -24.94
C TYR A 200 19.90 11.68 -25.44
N TYR A 201 18.71 11.06 -25.43
CA TYR A 201 18.48 9.68 -25.84
C TYR A 201 18.13 9.56 -27.32
N THR A 202 18.88 8.78 -28.08
CA THR A 202 18.69 8.61 -29.53
C THR A 202 17.78 7.44 -29.90
N SER A 203 17.68 6.44 -29.01
CA SER A 203 16.91 5.22 -29.24
C SER A 203 16.40 4.60 -27.94
N LYS A 204 15.46 3.65 -28.04
CA LYS A 204 14.98 2.87 -26.90
C LYS A 204 16.13 2.15 -26.17
N GLN A 205 17.08 1.57 -26.92
CA GLN A 205 18.20 0.86 -26.33
C GLN A 205 19.13 1.80 -25.57
N ASP A 206 19.38 2.99 -26.11
CA ASP A 206 20.15 4.03 -25.45
C ASP A 206 19.49 4.47 -24.12
N PHE A 207 18.18 4.69 -24.12
CA PHE A 207 17.43 4.98 -22.89
C PHE A 207 17.50 3.84 -21.86
N LEU A 208 17.40 2.57 -22.29
CA LEU A 208 17.51 1.41 -21.40
C LEU A 208 18.93 1.21 -20.87
N ASN A 209 19.95 1.61 -21.64
CA ASN A 209 21.35 1.55 -21.25
C ASN A 209 21.78 2.74 -20.37
N ASN A 210 21.03 3.84 -20.38
CA ASN A 210 21.35 5.08 -19.68
C ASN A 210 20.08 5.63 -19.01
N ILE A 211 19.50 4.89 -18.07
CA ILE A 211 18.22 5.27 -17.49
C ILE A 211 18.34 6.59 -16.71
N PRO A 212 17.25 7.38 -16.64
CA PRO A 212 17.12 8.46 -15.68
C PRO A 212 17.39 7.97 -14.26
N GLN A 213 18.30 8.65 -13.55
CA GLN A 213 18.69 8.30 -12.18
C GLN A 213 17.73 8.82 -11.11
N LYS A 214 16.80 9.70 -11.51
CA LYS A 214 15.84 10.34 -10.61
C LYS A 214 14.48 10.47 -11.30
N LEU A 215 13.45 9.99 -10.62
CA LEU A 215 12.05 10.05 -11.03
C LEU A 215 11.25 10.60 -9.85
N GLU A 216 10.52 11.67 -10.11
CA GLU A 216 9.57 12.25 -9.14
C GLU A 216 8.16 11.99 -9.63
N PHE A 217 7.28 11.49 -8.76
CA PHE A 217 5.86 11.44 -9.06
C PHE A 217 5.01 11.92 -7.90
N TYR A 218 3.97 12.66 -8.26
CA TYR A 218 2.88 13.03 -7.38
C TYR A 218 1.67 12.19 -7.76
N TYR A 219 1.07 11.51 -6.78
CA TYR A 219 -0.16 10.74 -6.96
C TYR A 219 -1.20 11.22 -5.97
N GLU A 220 -2.39 11.55 -6.47
CA GLU A 220 -3.55 11.93 -5.69
C GLU A 220 -4.79 11.25 -6.25
N THR A 221 -5.66 10.73 -5.39
CA THR A 221 -6.91 10.10 -5.78
C THR A 221 -7.93 10.18 -4.65
N GLU A 222 -9.21 10.15 -4.99
CA GLU A 222 -10.31 10.09 -4.03
C GLU A 222 -11.38 9.09 -4.49
N ILE A 223 -11.45 7.97 -3.78
CA ILE A 223 -12.39 6.89 -4.04
C ILE A 223 -13.60 7.07 -3.12
N ILE A 224 -14.73 7.43 -3.71
CA ILE A 224 -15.99 7.66 -3.01
C ILE A 224 -16.63 6.31 -2.66
N GLN A 225 -16.62 5.37 -3.60
CA GLN A 225 -17.25 4.06 -3.46
C GLN A 225 -16.48 2.99 -4.23
N SER A 226 -16.24 1.84 -3.60
CA SER A 226 -15.74 0.64 -4.28
C SER A 226 -16.45 -0.62 -3.76
N ASN A 227 -17.11 -1.31 -4.69
CA ASN A 227 -17.73 -2.62 -4.55
C ASN A 227 -17.06 -3.63 -5.51
N LEU A 228 -15.76 -3.49 -5.76
CA LEU A 228 -15.02 -4.28 -6.76
C LEU A 228 -14.66 -5.70 -6.31
N GLU A 229 -14.91 -6.04 -5.06
CA GLU A 229 -14.25 -7.17 -4.42
C GLU A 229 -14.44 -8.54 -5.09
N ASP A 230 -15.51 -8.76 -5.86
CA ASP A 230 -15.78 -10.03 -6.57
C ASP A 230 -15.89 -9.85 -8.09
N ARG A 231 -15.52 -8.68 -8.62
CA ARG A 231 -15.75 -8.32 -10.02
C ARG A 231 -14.43 -8.02 -10.71
N ILE A 232 -14.07 -8.85 -11.69
CA ILE A 232 -12.92 -8.60 -12.54
C ILE A 232 -13.26 -7.40 -13.43
N ILE A 233 -12.43 -6.35 -13.39
CA ILE A 233 -12.48 -5.28 -14.37
C ILE A 233 -11.48 -5.60 -15.49
N PRO A 234 -11.87 -5.51 -16.78
CA PRO A 234 -10.90 -5.50 -17.87
C PRO A 234 -9.87 -4.37 -17.66
N ALA A 235 -8.60 -4.71 -17.38
CA ALA A 235 -7.58 -3.70 -17.05
C ALA A 235 -7.42 -2.56 -18.09
N GLY A 236 -7.78 -2.79 -19.36
CA GLY A 236 -7.77 -1.73 -20.38
C GLY A 236 -8.77 -0.59 -20.09
N LEU A 237 -9.89 -0.87 -19.42
CA LEU A 237 -10.86 0.15 -19.01
C LEU A 237 -10.37 1.03 -17.88
N LEU A 238 -9.35 0.59 -17.13
CA LEU A 238 -8.80 1.41 -16.06
C LEU A 238 -8.02 2.62 -16.61
N LEU A 239 -7.75 2.68 -17.93
CA LEU A 239 -7.08 3.82 -18.56
C LEU A 239 -5.81 4.22 -17.78
N TYR A 240 -4.95 3.24 -17.49
CA TYR A 240 -3.67 3.43 -16.77
C TYR A 240 -3.78 3.69 -15.26
N ARG A 241 -4.96 3.54 -14.63
CA ARG A 241 -5.15 3.72 -13.18
C ARG A 241 -5.23 2.38 -12.42
N PRO A 242 -4.84 2.34 -11.13
CA PRO A 242 -5.18 1.22 -10.25
C PRO A 242 -6.67 1.28 -9.88
N ALA A 243 -7.34 0.13 -9.87
CA ALA A 243 -8.68 0.02 -9.29
C ALA A 243 -8.55 -0.32 -7.81
N TRP A 244 -8.81 0.65 -6.94
CA TRP A 244 -8.71 0.42 -5.51
C TRP A 244 -9.98 -0.23 -4.96
N ASN A 245 -9.81 -1.18 -4.05
CA ASN A 245 -10.94 -1.93 -3.51
C ASN A 245 -11.69 -1.23 -2.37
N ASN A 246 -11.15 -0.13 -1.83
CA ASN A 246 -11.70 0.56 -0.66
C ASN A 246 -11.95 2.04 -0.95
N ASN A 247 -12.83 2.65 -0.15
CA ASN A 247 -13.08 4.08 -0.17
C ASN A 247 -12.00 4.80 0.63
N PHE A 248 -11.26 5.70 0.00
CA PHE A 248 -10.25 6.53 0.65
C PHE A 248 -9.81 7.66 -0.26
N LYS A 249 -9.28 8.70 0.36
CA LYS A 249 -8.50 9.76 -0.26
C LYS A 249 -7.03 9.52 -0.01
N PHE A 250 -6.21 9.65 -1.05
CA PHE A 250 -4.76 9.54 -0.96
C PHE A 250 -4.09 10.71 -1.67
N SER A 251 -3.00 11.21 -1.10
CA SER A 251 -2.08 12.13 -1.77
C SER A 251 -0.65 11.86 -1.32
N GLY A 252 0.30 11.78 -2.23
CA GLY A 252 1.70 11.54 -1.86
C GLY A 252 2.70 11.96 -2.93
N ASN A 253 3.87 12.41 -2.45
CA ASN A 253 5.04 12.67 -3.29
C ASN A 253 6.02 11.53 -3.14
N PHE A 254 6.49 11.03 -4.27
CA PHE A 254 7.42 9.92 -4.36
C PHE A 254 8.65 10.35 -5.15
N LEU A 255 9.81 10.03 -4.60
CA LEU A 255 11.09 10.22 -5.23
C LEU A 255 11.74 8.85 -5.34
N ILE A 256 11.91 8.38 -6.57
CA ILE A 256 12.68 7.18 -6.88
C ILE A 256 14.03 7.63 -7.43
N SER A 257 15.12 7.14 -6.84
CA SER A 257 16.46 7.37 -7.36
C SER A 257 17.29 6.10 -7.40
N THR A 258 18.22 6.05 -8.34
CA THR A 258 19.12 4.93 -8.57
C THR A 258 20.49 5.45 -9.01
N SER A 259 21.57 4.81 -8.59
CA SER A 259 22.90 5.07 -9.15
C SER A 259 23.15 4.24 -10.42
N SER A 260 22.35 3.21 -10.67
CA SER A 260 22.49 2.27 -11.78
C SER A 260 22.34 2.98 -13.13
N LEU A 261 23.26 2.68 -14.05
CA LEU A 261 23.22 3.22 -15.42
C LEU A 261 22.22 2.46 -16.30
N HIS A 262 22.10 1.15 -16.10
CA HIS A 262 21.28 0.28 -16.94
C HIS A 262 19.97 -0.10 -16.25
N PHE A 263 18.88 -0.16 -17.02
CA PHE A 263 17.56 -0.57 -16.53
C PHE A 263 17.57 -1.94 -15.85
N LYS A 264 18.32 -2.90 -16.40
CA LYS A 264 18.46 -4.26 -15.84
C LYS A 264 19.05 -4.28 -14.42
N ASP A 265 19.79 -3.23 -14.06
CA ASP A 265 20.49 -3.10 -12.79
C ASP A 265 19.76 -2.13 -11.83
N ILE A 266 18.56 -1.65 -12.16
CA ILE A 266 17.84 -0.65 -11.34
C ILE A 266 17.58 -1.15 -9.91
N ALA A 267 17.30 -2.45 -9.75
CA ALA A 267 17.07 -3.06 -8.45
C ALA A 267 18.37 -3.22 -7.63
N LYS A 268 19.56 -3.06 -8.25
CA LYS A 268 20.84 -3.16 -7.55
C LYS A 268 21.17 -1.94 -6.69
N ASP A 269 20.65 -0.77 -7.02
CA ASP A 269 20.76 0.41 -6.17
C ASP A 269 19.50 1.24 -6.34
N LEU A 270 18.57 1.09 -5.39
CA LEU A 270 17.26 1.71 -5.47
C LEU A 270 16.95 2.43 -4.17
N THR A 271 16.63 3.70 -4.26
CA THR A 271 16.06 4.50 -3.17
C THR A 271 14.65 4.91 -3.54
N ILE A 272 13.69 4.65 -2.66
CA ILE A 272 12.32 5.14 -2.76
C ILE A 272 12.04 5.97 -1.52
N LYS A 273 11.73 7.25 -1.71
CA LYS A 273 11.37 8.17 -0.64
C LYS A 273 9.94 8.65 -0.88
N VAL A 274 9.08 8.47 0.13
CA VAL A 274 7.72 9.00 0.17
C VAL A 274 7.65 9.99 1.30
N ASN A 275 7.27 11.23 1.01
CA ASN A 275 7.15 12.28 2.03
C ASN A 275 5.69 12.68 2.20
N ASN A 276 5.24 12.75 3.45
CA ASN A 276 3.94 13.28 3.84
C ASN A 276 2.80 12.69 3.00
N ALA A 277 2.85 11.37 2.77
CA ALA A 277 1.74 10.69 2.11
C ALA A 277 0.55 10.66 3.07
N LYS A 278 -0.57 11.19 2.62
CA LYS A 278 -1.80 11.31 3.40
C LYS A 278 -2.79 10.27 2.92
N ILE A 279 -3.37 9.53 3.84
CA ILE A 279 -4.47 8.60 3.62
C ILE A 279 -5.61 9.05 4.53
N ASN A 280 -6.79 9.24 3.96
CA ASN A 280 -8.01 9.48 4.73
C ASN A 280 -9.11 8.55 4.22
N SER A 281 -9.49 7.57 5.03
CA SER A 281 -10.58 6.65 4.74
C SER A 281 -11.69 6.81 5.77
N ASN A 282 -12.80 6.10 5.58
CA ASN A 282 -13.87 6.03 6.58
C ASN A 282 -13.40 5.39 7.90
N ASN A 283 -12.35 4.58 7.85
CA ASN A 283 -11.91 3.79 9.01
C ASN A 283 -10.67 4.39 9.69
N PHE A 284 -9.81 5.11 8.96
CA PHE A 284 -8.60 5.71 9.55
C PHE A 284 -8.08 6.91 8.76
N GLU A 285 -7.31 7.75 9.44
CA GLU A 285 -6.48 8.81 8.86
C GLU A 285 -5.00 8.50 9.13
N ASN A 286 -4.12 8.78 8.17
CA ASN A 286 -2.69 8.51 8.31
C ASN A 286 -1.87 9.54 7.52
N ASN A 287 -0.82 10.07 8.13
CA ASN A 287 0.28 10.76 7.47
C ASN A 287 1.54 9.91 7.59
N MET A 288 2.16 9.54 6.48
CA MET A 288 3.31 8.65 6.47
C MET A 288 4.50 9.21 5.69
N ASN A 289 5.69 8.97 6.25
CA ASN A 289 6.97 9.07 5.56
C ASN A 289 7.52 7.65 5.39
N LEU A 290 8.05 7.35 4.20
CA LEU A 290 8.71 6.08 3.91
C LEU A 290 10.04 6.34 3.24
N LEU A 291 11.07 5.61 3.68
CA LEU A 291 12.37 5.58 3.03
C LEU A 291 12.80 4.12 2.87
N TYR A 292 12.88 3.66 1.63
CA TYR A 292 13.53 2.42 1.27
C TYR A 292 14.85 2.74 0.58
N LYS A 293 15.93 2.04 0.96
CA LYS A 293 17.22 2.04 0.26
C LYS A 293 17.68 0.59 0.14
N GLY A 294 17.75 0.06 -1.07
CA GLY A 294 18.29 -1.27 -1.34
C GLY A 294 19.55 -1.17 -2.16
N LYS A 295 20.62 -1.83 -1.71
CA LYS A 295 21.85 -2.04 -2.48
C LYS A 295 22.13 -3.53 -2.61
N LEU A 296 22.42 -3.99 -3.80
CA LEU A 296 22.83 -5.35 -4.13
C LEU A 296 24.11 -5.26 -4.96
N ASN A 297 25.19 -5.90 -4.50
CA ASN A 297 26.42 -5.98 -5.28
C ASN A 297 26.42 -7.22 -6.20
N ASP A 298 27.37 -7.28 -7.13
CA ASP A 298 27.47 -8.39 -8.08
C ASP A 298 27.80 -9.75 -7.43
N PHE A 299 28.27 -9.75 -6.17
CA PHE A 299 28.51 -10.96 -5.40
C PHE A 299 27.26 -11.52 -4.73
N GLY A 300 26.11 -10.85 -4.87
CA GLY A 300 24.84 -11.24 -4.25
C GLY A 300 24.68 -10.75 -2.81
N ASN A 301 25.62 -9.94 -2.29
CA ASN A 301 25.46 -9.31 -0.97
C ASN A 301 24.48 -8.15 -1.08
N SER A 302 23.58 -8.05 -0.11
CA SER A 302 22.57 -7.01 -0.06
C SER A 302 22.67 -6.17 1.22
N ASN A 303 22.33 -4.89 1.10
CA ASN A 303 22.12 -3.99 2.21
C ASN A 303 20.82 -3.23 1.96
N ILE A 304 19.80 -3.53 2.76
CA ILE A 304 18.48 -2.95 2.66
C ILE A 304 18.21 -2.17 3.94
N HIS A 305 17.81 -0.91 3.78
CA HIS A 305 17.31 -0.06 4.83
C HIS A 305 15.87 0.30 4.53
N LEU A 306 14.97 0.10 5.49
CA LEU A 306 13.59 0.54 5.43
C LEU A 306 13.25 1.34 6.68
N SER A 307 12.76 2.55 6.48
CA SER A 307 12.23 3.42 7.52
C SER A 307 10.80 3.81 7.18
N ILE A 308 9.89 3.66 8.15
CA ILE A 308 8.51 4.10 8.08
C ILE A 308 8.26 4.92 9.33
N GLU A 309 7.75 6.13 9.15
CA GLU A 309 7.24 6.98 10.22
C GLU A 309 5.80 7.33 9.85
N SER A 310 4.88 7.06 10.76
CA SER A 310 3.46 7.21 10.51
C SER A 310 2.78 7.84 11.72
N GLN A 311 1.94 8.84 11.46
CA GLN A 311 1.01 9.40 12.42
C GLN A 311 -0.38 9.07 11.95
N PHE A 312 -1.10 8.23 12.69
CA PHE A 312 -2.42 7.78 12.29
C PHE A 312 -3.45 7.90 13.41
N LYS A 313 -4.71 8.00 13.03
CA LYS A 313 -5.86 8.00 13.93
C LYS A 313 -6.85 6.97 13.43
N LEU A 314 -7.24 6.04 14.30
CA LEU A 314 -8.30 5.08 14.02
C LEU A 314 -9.65 5.76 14.26
N LYS A 315 -10.58 5.67 13.32
CA LYS A 315 -11.95 6.22 13.46
C LYS A 315 -12.86 5.20 14.16
N PRO A 316 -14.00 5.64 14.72
CA PRO A 316 -14.98 4.76 15.32
C PRO A 316 -15.38 3.60 14.38
N GLY A 317 -15.36 2.38 14.91
CA GLY A 317 -15.70 1.17 14.17
C GLY A 317 -14.58 0.60 13.29
N PHE A 318 -13.38 1.20 13.28
CA PHE A 318 -12.24 0.67 12.53
C PHE A 318 -11.98 -0.80 12.87
N ILE A 319 -11.92 -1.14 14.16
CA ILE A 319 -11.49 -2.48 14.57
C ILE A 319 -12.54 -3.52 14.17
N ILE A 320 -13.83 -3.22 14.39
CA ILE A 320 -14.92 -4.08 13.97
C ILE A 320 -14.91 -4.24 12.45
N GLY A 321 -14.81 -3.16 11.69
CA GLY A 321 -14.74 -3.21 10.23
C GLY A 321 -13.52 -3.99 9.72
N PHE A 322 -12.38 -3.89 10.39
CA PHE A 322 -11.18 -4.68 10.06
C PHE A 322 -11.39 -6.18 10.32
N LEU A 323 -11.98 -6.54 11.46
CA LEU A 323 -12.30 -7.93 11.79
C LEU A 323 -13.34 -8.53 10.82
N GLU A 324 -14.36 -7.75 10.45
CA GLU A 324 -15.33 -8.13 9.40
C GLU A 324 -14.67 -8.32 8.04
N PHE A 325 -13.73 -7.44 7.67
CA PHE A 325 -12.95 -7.57 6.45
C PHE A 325 -12.08 -8.84 6.45
N LEU A 326 -11.41 -9.15 7.55
CA LEU A 326 -10.65 -10.39 7.70
C LEU A 326 -11.57 -11.61 7.56
N LYS A 327 -12.74 -11.59 8.21
CA LYS A 327 -13.75 -12.66 8.11
C LYS A 327 -14.23 -12.84 6.67
N LYS A 328 -14.53 -11.75 5.98
CA LYS A 328 -15.02 -11.78 4.59
C LYS A 328 -13.99 -12.41 3.64
N ASN A 329 -12.72 -12.02 3.76
CA ASN A 329 -11.65 -12.64 2.96
C ASN A 329 -11.38 -14.09 3.35
N TYR A 330 -11.58 -14.43 4.61
CA TYR A 330 -11.55 -15.80 5.10
C TYR A 330 -12.65 -16.64 4.43
N ASP A 331 -13.89 -16.14 4.37
CA ASP A 331 -15.04 -16.80 3.72
C ASP A 331 -14.88 -16.92 2.18
N LYS A 332 -14.13 -16.00 1.55
CA LYS A 332 -13.92 -15.94 0.08
C LYS A 332 -12.87 -16.90 -0.48
N GLN A 333 -12.11 -17.64 0.34
CA GLN A 333 -11.09 -18.57 -0.17
C GLN A 333 -11.73 -19.69 -1.00
N THR A 334 -11.78 -19.47 -2.32
CA THR A 334 -12.08 -20.45 -3.34
C THR A 334 -10.91 -21.41 -3.46
N TYR A 335 -11.15 -22.71 -3.21
CA TYR A 335 -10.45 -23.96 -3.57
C TYR A 335 -8.90 -24.07 -3.75
N LEU A 336 -8.15 -23.01 -4.04
CA LEU A 336 -6.70 -23.03 -4.30
C LEU A 336 -5.85 -23.09 -3.04
N LEU A 337 -6.37 -22.62 -1.91
CA LEU A 337 -5.74 -22.79 -0.59
C LEU A 337 -6.77 -23.47 0.32
N LYS A 338 -6.85 -24.80 0.27
CA LYS A 338 -7.64 -25.61 1.23
C LYS A 338 -7.03 -25.56 2.64
N PHE A 339 -6.84 -24.36 3.19
CA PHE A 339 -6.60 -24.17 4.63
C PHE A 339 -7.89 -24.37 5.44
N SER A 340 -9.07 -24.41 4.78
CA SER A 340 -10.39 -24.59 5.41
C SER A 340 -10.50 -25.80 6.32
N ASP A 341 -9.77 -26.89 6.03
CA ASP A 341 -9.77 -28.12 6.85
C ASP A 341 -8.75 -28.09 7.99
N ASN A 342 -7.85 -27.11 8.03
CA ASN A 342 -6.88 -26.97 9.11
C ASN A 342 -7.59 -26.57 10.42
N LYS A 343 -7.39 -27.36 11.48
CA LYS A 343 -7.95 -27.09 12.82
C LYS A 343 -7.60 -25.70 13.34
N ILE A 344 -6.38 -25.20 13.06
CA ILE A 344 -5.94 -23.85 13.45
C ILE A 344 -6.81 -22.80 12.77
N TYR A 345 -7.10 -23.00 11.49
CA TYR A 345 -7.92 -22.11 10.68
C TYR A 345 -9.36 -22.08 11.20
N LYS A 346 -10.02 -23.25 11.34
CA LYS A 346 -11.36 -23.36 11.93
C LYS A 346 -11.46 -22.71 13.31
N ASN A 347 -10.46 -22.90 14.17
CA ASN A 347 -10.41 -22.27 15.49
C ASN A 347 -10.33 -20.74 15.39
N PHE A 348 -9.45 -20.21 14.53
CA PHE A 348 -9.32 -18.77 14.32
C PHE A 348 -10.65 -18.14 13.86
N ASN A 349 -11.35 -18.77 12.92
CA ASN A 349 -12.64 -18.24 12.46
C ASN A 349 -13.74 -18.34 13.51
N ASN A 350 -13.81 -19.45 14.25
CA ASN A 350 -14.78 -19.57 15.35
C ASN A 350 -14.55 -18.48 16.40
N GLU A 351 -13.29 -18.16 16.73
CA GLU A 351 -12.95 -17.07 17.63
C GLU A 351 -13.26 -15.69 17.02
N LEU A 352 -12.98 -15.47 15.73
CA LEU A 352 -13.33 -14.23 15.03
C LEU A 352 -14.85 -13.98 15.02
N VAL A 353 -15.64 -15.01 14.71
CA VAL A 353 -17.11 -14.98 14.77
C VAL A 353 -17.59 -14.72 16.20
N TYR A 354 -16.97 -15.36 17.19
CA TYR A 354 -17.31 -15.14 18.59
C TYR A 354 -17.06 -13.68 19.02
N ILE A 355 -15.90 -13.10 18.68
CA ILE A 355 -15.56 -11.71 18.96
C ILE A 355 -16.58 -10.77 18.31
N LEU A 356 -16.88 -10.96 17.02
CA LEU A 356 -17.81 -10.12 16.28
C LEU A 356 -19.22 -10.16 16.89
N ASN A 357 -19.70 -11.35 17.28
CA ASN A 357 -21.02 -11.53 17.90
C ASN A 357 -21.08 -11.04 19.36
N ASN A 358 -19.94 -11.02 20.06
CA ASN A 358 -19.84 -10.68 21.48
C ASN A 358 -18.84 -9.54 21.71
N ASN A 359 -18.89 -8.49 20.88
CA ASN A 359 -17.85 -7.45 20.87
C ASN A 359 -17.87 -6.48 22.07
N LYS A 360 -18.99 -6.42 22.82
CA LYS A 360 -19.18 -5.47 23.94
C LYS A 360 -18.07 -5.50 25.01
N PRO A 361 -17.61 -6.67 25.49
CA PRO A 361 -16.60 -6.75 26.54
C PRO A 361 -15.22 -6.25 26.11
N TYR A 362 -14.92 -6.25 24.80
CA TYR A 362 -13.61 -5.87 24.28
C TYR A 362 -13.37 -4.36 24.29
N ASN A 363 -14.44 -3.55 24.33
CA ASN A 363 -14.38 -2.09 24.40
C ASN A 363 -13.37 -1.46 23.40
N PHE A 364 -13.46 -1.88 22.13
CA PHE A 364 -12.57 -1.43 21.04
C PHE A 364 -12.49 0.10 20.92
N SER A 365 -13.54 0.82 21.32
CA SER A 365 -13.57 2.29 21.34
C SER A 365 -12.45 2.94 22.16
N ILE A 366 -11.83 2.22 23.12
CA ILE A 366 -10.66 2.74 23.84
C ILE A 366 -9.46 2.93 22.90
N LEU A 367 -9.37 2.16 21.82
CA LEU A 367 -8.30 2.25 20.83
C LEU A 367 -8.63 3.22 19.68
N GLU A 368 -9.88 3.65 19.57
CA GLU A 368 -10.36 4.52 18.51
C GLU A 368 -10.33 5.99 18.95
N ASP A 369 -10.42 6.89 17.98
CA ASP A 369 -10.38 8.34 18.15
C ASP A 369 -9.13 8.94 18.81
N ARG A 370 -8.01 8.21 18.76
CA ARG A 370 -6.74 8.64 19.35
C ARG A 370 -5.62 8.76 18.33
N PRO A 371 -4.71 9.73 18.48
CA PRO A 371 -3.51 9.80 17.67
C PRO A 371 -2.53 8.70 18.09
N TYR A 372 -1.96 8.05 17.09
CA TYR A 372 -0.90 7.06 17.21
C TYR A 372 0.30 7.51 16.40
N HIS A 373 1.49 7.24 16.93
CA HIS A 373 2.75 7.40 16.26
C HIS A 373 3.42 6.04 16.13
N PHE A 374 3.59 5.58 14.89
CA PHE A 374 4.26 4.34 14.55
C PHE A 374 5.58 4.64 13.86
N ASN A 375 6.66 4.08 14.38
CA ASN A 375 7.97 4.12 13.74
C ASN A 375 8.50 2.72 13.54
N PHE A 376 9.07 2.50 12.36
CA PHE A 376 9.78 1.28 12.05
C PHE A 376 11.06 1.63 11.29
N ASN A 377 12.21 1.17 11.77
CA ASN A 377 13.50 1.36 11.13
C ASN A 377 14.27 0.04 11.21
N ILE A 378 14.50 -0.56 10.04
CA ILE A 378 15.17 -1.84 9.91
C ILE A 378 16.30 -1.75 8.90
N ASN A 379 17.41 -2.40 9.23
CA ASN A 379 18.52 -2.68 8.33
C ASN A 379 18.63 -4.20 8.15
N LEU A 380 18.78 -4.64 6.92
CA LEU A 380 19.04 -6.03 6.55
C LEU A 380 20.33 -6.06 5.74
N VAL A 381 21.35 -6.72 6.27
CA VAL A 381 22.62 -6.95 5.58
C VAL A 381 22.76 -8.44 5.33
N THR A 382 22.88 -8.84 4.08
CA THR A 382 23.13 -10.23 3.69
C THR A 382 24.48 -10.30 3.02
N GLU A 383 25.40 -11.08 3.57
CA GLU A 383 26.65 -11.48 2.94
C GLU A 383 26.50 -12.94 2.51
N LEU A 384 26.50 -13.19 1.19
CA LEU A 384 26.29 -14.52 0.64
C LEU A 384 27.37 -15.47 1.15
N LYS A 385 26.96 -16.63 1.69
CA LYS A 385 27.88 -17.62 2.29
C LYS A 385 28.78 -17.01 3.37
N LYS A 386 28.21 -16.14 4.21
CA LYS A 386 28.86 -15.72 5.45
C LYS A 386 27.85 -15.49 6.56
N LEU A 387 26.93 -14.55 6.37
CA LEU A 387 25.94 -14.19 7.39
C LEU A 387 24.76 -13.40 6.82
N THR A 388 23.65 -13.42 7.55
CA THR A 388 22.54 -12.48 7.43
C THR A 388 22.35 -11.75 8.76
N ARG A 389 22.35 -10.42 8.74
CA ARG A 389 22.13 -9.56 9.90
C ARG A 389 20.87 -8.74 9.70
N VAL A 390 19.90 -8.92 10.59
CA VAL A 390 18.66 -8.15 10.66
C VAL A 390 18.72 -7.27 11.90
N GLN A 391 18.73 -5.95 11.71
CA GLN A 391 18.78 -4.98 12.80
C GLN A 391 17.56 -4.06 12.75
N ILE A 392 16.63 -4.26 13.68
CA ILE A 392 15.52 -3.36 13.98
C ILE A 392 16.06 -2.29 14.94
N ASN A 393 16.30 -1.09 14.41
CA ASN A 393 16.74 0.06 15.21
C ASN A 393 15.58 0.67 16.01
N THR A 394 14.35 0.58 15.48
CA THR A 394 13.13 0.95 16.20
C THR A 394 11.95 0.21 15.59
N LEU A 395 11.09 -0.30 16.44
CA LEU A 395 9.73 -0.72 16.12
C LEU A 395 8.88 -0.21 17.28
N SER A 396 8.24 0.93 17.07
CA SER A 396 7.51 1.63 18.11
C SER A 396 6.08 1.93 17.71
N LEU A 397 5.21 1.90 18.72
CA LEU A 397 3.82 2.34 18.62
C LEU A 397 3.49 3.07 19.92
N TYR A 398 3.19 4.36 19.80
CA TYR A 398 2.83 5.21 20.93
C TYR A 398 1.50 5.90 20.69
N SER A 399 0.69 6.01 21.74
CA SER A 399 -0.39 6.99 21.83
C SER A 399 -0.08 7.89 23.02
N ASN A 400 0.21 9.17 22.74
CA ASN A 400 0.77 10.09 23.72
C ASN A 400 2.03 9.50 24.39
N THR A 401 2.02 9.37 25.72
CA THR A 401 3.15 8.84 26.51
C THR A 401 3.10 7.33 26.72
N SER A 402 2.03 6.65 26.33
CA SER A 402 1.87 5.21 26.52
C SER A 402 2.15 4.47 25.22
N GLY A 403 3.01 3.46 25.27
CA GLY A 403 3.38 2.70 24.09
C GLY A 403 4.55 1.77 24.32
N PHE A 404 5.12 1.28 23.23
CA PHE A 404 6.31 0.45 23.29
C PHE A 404 7.31 0.85 22.21
N ASN A 405 8.56 0.48 22.45
CA ASN A 405 9.64 0.50 21.47
C ASN A 405 10.45 -0.79 21.58
N ILE A 406 10.68 -1.43 20.43
CA ILE A 406 11.48 -2.64 20.33
C ILE A 406 12.72 -2.33 19.48
N THR A 407 13.88 -2.65 20.04
CA THR A 407 15.12 -2.81 19.27
C THR A 407 15.45 -4.29 19.20
N ASN A 408 15.98 -4.74 18.06
CA ASN A 408 16.38 -6.12 17.87
C ASN A 408 17.56 -6.20 16.90
N GLU A 409 18.47 -7.11 17.17
CA GLU A 409 19.54 -7.50 16.28
C GLU A 409 19.57 -9.02 16.21
N THR A 410 19.45 -9.57 15.01
CA THR A 410 19.54 -11.01 14.75
C THR A 410 20.65 -11.24 13.73
N ILE A 411 21.56 -12.15 14.05
CA ILE A 411 22.64 -12.59 13.18
C ILE A 411 22.45 -14.08 12.95
N ILE A 412 22.36 -14.48 11.70
CA ILE A 412 22.31 -15.88 11.26
C ILE A 412 23.59 -16.14 10.48
N ASN A 413 24.40 -17.08 10.94
CA ASN A 413 25.62 -17.50 10.23
C ASN A 413 25.31 -18.57 9.17
N ASP A 414 26.30 -18.95 8.37
CA ASP A 414 26.13 -20.02 7.37
C ASP A 414 25.79 -21.40 7.94
N LEU A 415 26.20 -21.66 9.19
CA LEU A 415 25.86 -22.89 9.90
C LEU A 415 24.40 -22.91 10.38
N LYS A 416 23.64 -21.83 10.12
CA LYS A 416 22.28 -21.58 10.59
C LYS A 416 22.17 -21.43 12.11
N ASP A 417 23.29 -21.24 12.81
CA ASP A 417 23.23 -20.74 14.17
C ASP A 417 22.69 -19.31 14.11
N SER A 418 21.74 -19.01 14.99
CA SER A 418 21.23 -17.64 15.11
C SER A 418 21.39 -17.12 16.52
N TYR A 419 21.89 -15.90 16.57
CA TYR A 419 22.01 -15.11 17.77
C TYR A 419 21.10 -13.89 17.65
N THR A 420 20.25 -13.67 18.64
CA THR A 420 19.27 -12.59 18.68
C THR A 420 19.38 -11.84 20.00
N LYS A 421 19.48 -10.52 19.95
CA LYS A 421 19.44 -9.67 21.14
C LYS A 421 18.64 -8.41 20.90
N GLY A 422 18.08 -7.83 21.95
CA GLY A 422 17.32 -6.60 21.82
C GLY A 422 16.85 -6.04 23.14
N ILE A 423 16.06 -4.98 23.06
CA ILE A 423 15.46 -4.31 24.21
C ILE A 423 14.01 -4.02 23.86
N ILE A 424 13.10 -4.41 24.76
CA ILE A 424 11.69 -4.00 24.75
C ILE A 424 11.51 -2.94 25.82
N VAL A 425 11.17 -1.72 25.43
CA VAL A 425 10.75 -0.66 26.34
C VAL A 425 9.24 -0.53 26.25
N ILE A 426 8.57 -0.57 27.39
CA ILE A 426 7.12 -0.43 27.52
C ILE A 426 6.87 0.75 28.45
N ASN A 427 6.36 1.84 27.90
CA ASN A 427 5.98 3.02 28.66
C ASN A 427 4.53 2.89 29.13
N ASN A 428 4.30 3.12 30.41
CA ASN A 428 3.00 2.89 31.05
C ASN A 428 2.50 1.44 30.87
N TYR A 429 3.37 0.47 31.21
CA TYR A 429 3.12 -0.95 30.95
C TYR A 429 1.84 -1.44 31.64
N SER A 430 1.54 -0.96 32.85
CA SER A 430 0.30 -1.31 33.56
C SER A 430 -0.93 -0.94 32.75
N LYS A 431 -0.95 0.26 32.15
CA LYS A 431 -2.08 0.70 31.33
C LYS A 431 -2.19 -0.07 30.02
N ILE A 432 -1.05 -0.40 29.41
CA ILE A 432 -1.03 -1.23 28.20
C ILE A 432 -1.59 -2.62 28.49
N ILE A 433 -1.19 -3.24 29.60
CA ILE A 433 -1.69 -4.55 30.02
C ILE A 433 -3.20 -4.48 30.28
N GLU A 434 -3.69 -3.47 30.99
CA GLU A 434 -5.14 -3.29 31.19
C GLU A 434 -5.89 -3.25 29.86
N ILE A 435 -5.40 -2.48 28.88
CA ILE A 435 -6.03 -2.40 27.56
C ILE A 435 -5.95 -3.74 26.84
N LEU A 436 -4.79 -4.38 26.81
CA LEU A 436 -4.59 -5.66 26.12
C LEU A 436 -5.35 -6.82 26.77
N SER A 437 -5.58 -6.74 28.08
CA SER A 437 -6.21 -7.80 28.87
C SER A 437 -7.63 -8.12 28.41
N PHE A 438 -8.41 -7.11 28.01
CA PHE A 438 -9.75 -7.31 27.45
C PHE A 438 -9.74 -8.21 26.20
N TYR A 439 -8.64 -8.19 25.44
CA TYR A 439 -8.48 -9.00 24.24
C TYR A 439 -7.88 -10.37 24.55
N ILE A 440 -6.83 -10.42 25.38
CA ILE A 440 -6.16 -11.67 25.76
C ILE A 440 -7.13 -12.59 26.51
N TYR A 441 -7.90 -12.04 27.46
CA TYR A 441 -8.82 -12.80 28.29
C TYR A 441 -10.24 -12.91 27.73
N GLY A 442 -10.53 -12.20 26.63
CA GLY A 442 -11.80 -12.36 25.91
C GLY A 442 -11.85 -13.58 24.97
N VAL A 443 -10.70 -14.19 24.66
CA VAL A 443 -10.56 -15.23 23.62
C VAL A 443 -10.12 -16.58 24.18
N GLY A 444 -10.35 -17.65 23.41
CA GLY A 444 -9.84 -18.98 23.69
C GLY A 444 -10.32 -19.56 25.03
N SER A 445 -9.42 -20.17 25.81
CA SER A 445 -9.74 -20.74 27.13
C SER A 445 -9.97 -19.70 28.22
N PHE A 446 -9.48 -18.47 28.04
CA PHE A 446 -9.57 -17.43 29.06
C PHE A 446 -10.95 -16.74 29.14
N LYS A 447 -11.78 -16.87 28.10
CA LYS A 447 -13.13 -16.27 28.06
C LYS A 447 -14.08 -16.76 29.15
N ASN A 448 -13.81 -17.93 29.72
CA ASN A 448 -14.61 -18.53 30.79
C ASN A 448 -14.14 -18.10 32.20
N LEU A 449 -13.08 -17.31 32.31
CA LEU A 449 -12.60 -16.82 33.61
C LEU A 449 -13.63 -15.87 34.23
N SER A 450 -13.84 -16.01 35.54
CA SER A 450 -14.63 -15.05 36.32
C SER A 450 -13.97 -13.66 36.28
N LYS A 451 -14.75 -12.60 36.54
CA LYS A 451 -14.19 -11.23 36.63
C LYS A 451 -13.07 -11.13 37.66
N GLU A 452 -13.20 -11.81 38.80
CA GLU A 452 -12.15 -11.88 39.83
C GLU A 452 -10.89 -12.56 39.29
N SER A 453 -11.05 -13.69 38.59
CA SER A 453 -9.93 -14.39 37.96
C SER A 453 -9.23 -13.52 36.93
N GLN A 454 -9.96 -12.79 36.10
CA GLN A 454 -9.36 -11.85 35.13
C GLN A 454 -8.53 -10.76 35.83
N ILE A 455 -9.03 -10.19 36.93
CA ILE A 455 -8.28 -9.21 37.74
C ILE A 455 -6.98 -9.83 38.28
N VAL A 456 -7.04 -11.05 38.81
CA VAL A 456 -5.85 -11.77 39.30
C VAL A 456 -4.82 -11.95 38.17
N HIS A 457 -5.24 -12.35 36.97
CA HIS A 457 -4.34 -12.52 35.84
C HIS A 457 -3.74 -11.20 35.34
N ILE A 458 -4.49 -10.09 35.39
CA ILE A 458 -3.99 -8.74 35.07
C ILE A 458 -2.92 -8.31 36.07
N GLU A 459 -3.23 -8.38 37.36
CA GLU A 459 -2.31 -8.01 38.45
C GLU A 459 -1.04 -8.87 38.41
N ALA A 460 -1.19 -10.17 38.16
CA ALA A 460 -0.08 -11.09 38.01
C ALA A 460 0.80 -10.76 36.82
N LEU A 461 0.23 -10.44 35.66
CA LEU A 461 1.00 -10.07 34.47
C LEU A 461 1.74 -8.75 34.65
N GLN A 462 1.12 -7.76 35.31
CA GLN A 462 1.77 -6.51 35.69
C GLN A 462 2.95 -6.76 36.63
N SER A 463 2.73 -7.54 37.70
CA SER A 463 3.77 -7.90 38.66
C SER A 463 4.89 -8.69 38.00
N PHE A 464 4.57 -9.67 37.17
CA PHE A 464 5.53 -10.49 36.45
C PHE A 464 6.43 -9.66 35.54
N LEU A 465 5.85 -8.79 34.70
CA LEU A 465 6.63 -7.94 33.80
C LEU A 465 7.57 -7.00 34.55
N LYS A 466 7.13 -6.48 35.71
CA LYS A 466 8.02 -5.71 36.60
C LYS A 466 9.13 -6.58 37.17
N THR A 467 8.82 -7.77 37.66
CA THR A 467 9.79 -8.70 38.27
C THR A 467 10.90 -9.10 37.29
N ILE A 468 10.55 -9.37 36.03
CA ILE A 468 11.54 -9.76 35.01
C ILE A 468 12.24 -8.58 34.36
N SER A 469 11.84 -7.34 34.64
CA SER A 469 12.43 -6.15 34.02
C SER A 469 13.92 -6.00 34.36
N ASP A 470 14.63 -5.20 33.56
CA ASP A 470 16.04 -4.85 33.82
C ASP A 470 16.21 -4.12 35.18
N HIS A 471 15.15 -3.45 35.66
CA HIS A 471 15.17 -2.62 36.86
C HIS A 471 13.94 -2.88 37.75
N PRO A 472 13.80 -4.08 38.33
CA PRO A 472 12.60 -4.46 39.09
C PRO A 472 12.34 -3.54 40.30
N ASN A 473 13.41 -2.94 40.83
CA ASN A 473 13.39 -2.06 42.01
C ASN A 473 13.37 -0.56 41.66
N SER A 474 13.23 -0.18 40.38
CA SER A 474 13.21 1.24 40.03
C SER A 474 12.01 1.96 40.67
N SER A 475 12.26 3.16 41.22
CA SER A 475 11.22 4.03 41.77
C SER A 475 10.26 4.58 40.71
N ASN A 476 10.69 4.61 39.43
CA ASN A 476 9.80 4.93 38.32
C ASN A 476 8.86 3.75 38.04
N LEU A 477 7.67 3.79 38.66
CA LEU A 477 6.70 2.69 38.68
C LEU A 477 5.99 2.45 37.35
N ILE A 478 6.14 3.34 36.36
CA ILE A 478 5.24 3.42 35.21
C ILE A 478 5.82 2.71 33.98
N ASP A 479 7.15 2.67 33.86
CA ASP A 479 7.84 2.18 32.67
C ASP A 479 8.60 0.88 32.96
N THR A 480 8.82 0.06 31.93
CA THR A 480 9.57 -1.19 32.03
C THR A 480 10.48 -1.35 30.83
N SER A 481 11.72 -1.80 31.07
CA SER A 481 12.66 -2.21 30.05
C SER A 481 13.00 -3.69 30.26
N ILE A 482 13.05 -4.45 29.17
CA ILE A 482 13.45 -5.86 29.16
C ILE A 482 14.48 -6.04 28.06
N LYS A 483 15.76 -6.15 28.44
CA LYS A 483 16.82 -6.58 27.54
C LYS A 483 16.75 -8.09 27.36
N TYR A 484 16.77 -8.58 26.14
CA TYR A 484 16.80 -10.02 25.86
C TYR A 484 18.00 -10.41 25.01
N GLU A 485 18.44 -11.65 25.19
CA GLU A 485 19.51 -12.30 24.44
C GLU A 485 19.16 -13.78 24.28
N PHE A 486 19.19 -14.29 23.06
CA PHE A 486 18.89 -15.68 22.73
C PHE A 486 19.97 -16.20 21.78
N ASN A 487 20.53 -17.35 22.13
CA ASN A 487 21.35 -18.14 21.21
C ASN A 487 20.60 -19.44 20.93
N LEU A 488 20.15 -19.66 19.69
CA LEU A 488 19.43 -20.88 19.35
C LEU A 488 20.30 -22.15 19.48
N SER A 489 21.61 -22.01 19.40
CA SER A 489 22.55 -23.12 19.60
C SER A 489 22.75 -23.46 21.08
N ASP A 490 22.39 -22.55 21.99
CA ASP A 490 22.55 -22.72 23.44
C ASP A 490 21.55 -21.85 24.22
N LEU A 491 20.34 -22.37 24.42
CA LEU A 491 19.28 -21.68 25.16
C LEU A 491 19.61 -21.46 26.65
N ASN A 492 20.61 -22.17 27.20
CA ASN A 492 21.02 -21.97 28.60
C ASN A 492 21.76 -20.63 28.80
N LYS A 493 22.24 -20.01 27.71
CA LYS A 493 22.84 -18.67 27.73
C LYS A 493 21.83 -17.56 27.48
N ALA A 494 20.57 -17.90 27.27
CA ALA A 494 19.58 -16.92 26.94
C ALA A 494 19.14 -16.15 28.20
N LYS A 495 18.97 -14.84 28.04
CA LYS A 495 18.69 -13.89 29.10
C LYS A 495 17.44 -13.10 28.76
N ILE A 496 16.58 -12.85 29.75
CA ILE A 496 15.42 -11.96 29.62
C ILE A 496 15.36 -11.06 30.85
N GLY A 497 15.60 -9.77 30.62
CA GLY A 497 15.73 -8.72 31.63
C GLY A 497 16.74 -9.07 32.70
N ASN A 498 16.31 -9.19 33.96
CA ASN A 498 17.17 -9.61 35.07
C ASN A 498 17.29 -11.14 35.24
N ILE A 499 16.62 -11.94 34.40
CA ILE A 499 16.61 -13.41 34.48
C ILE A 499 17.65 -14.00 33.53
N ASP A 500 18.64 -14.69 34.10
CA ASP A 500 19.73 -15.35 33.37
C ASP A 500 19.48 -16.86 33.11
N ASP A 501 18.31 -17.38 33.50
CA ASP A 501 17.87 -18.77 33.25
C ASP A 501 16.41 -18.78 32.79
N ILE A 502 16.19 -19.05 31.51
CA ILE A 502 14.86 -19.08 30.89
C ILE A 502 13.91 -20.06 31.58
N ASN A 503 14.42 -21.15 32.16
CA ASN A 503 13.59 -22.14 32.83
C ASN A 503 12.88 -21.56 34.07
N LYS A 504 13.35 -20.43 34.61
CA LYS A 504 12.73 -19.74 35.74
C LYS A 504 11.54 -18.85 35.35
N LEU A 505 11.38 -18.50 34.07
CA LEU A 505 10.33 -17.57 33.64
C LEU A 505 8.92 -18.11 33.91
N ILE A 506 8.68 -19.38 33.58
CA ILE A 506 7.38 -20.04 33.79
C ILE A 506 7.05 -20.11 35.30
N PRO A 507 7.93 -20.64 36.17
CA PRO A 507 7.72 -20.59 37.62
C PRO A 507 7.46 -19.19 38.18
N LEU A 508 8.20 -18.16 37.72
CA LEU A 508 8.00 -16.78 38.17
C LEU A 508 6.64 -16.21 37.78
N TYR A 509 6.13 -16.55 36.59
CA TYR A 509 4.78 -16.17 36.19
C TYR A 509 3.71 -16.83 37.07
N TYR A 510 3.83 -18.14 37.33
CA TYR A 510 2.90 -18.85 38.22
C TYR A 510 2.98 -18.36 39.67
N LEU A 511 4.16 -18.02 40.16
CA LEU A 511 4.33 -17.39 41.47
C LEU A 511 3.61 -16.02 41.53
N SER A 512 3.72 -15.21 40.46
CA SER A 512 3.01 -13.92 40.37
C SER A 512 1.49 -14.12 40.37
N LEU A 513 1.00 -15.15 39.66
CA LEU A 513 -0.42 -15.54 39.67
C LEU A 513 -0.88 -15.96 41.07
N TYR A 514 -0.11 -16.82 41.74
CA TYR A 514 -0.40 -17.28 43.10
C TYR A 514 -0.46 -16.10 44.08
N GLN A 515 0.55 -15.22 44.08
CA GLN A 515 0.59 -14.04 44.95
C GLN A 515 -0.58 -13.09 44.70
N ALA A 516 -1.00 -12.90 43.45
CA ALA A 516 -2.17 -12.10 43.12
C ALA A 516 -3.47 -12.77 43.61
N ALA A 517 -3.60 -14.09 43.48
CA ALA A 517 -4.75 -14.84 43.99
C ALA A 517 -4.84 -14.78 45.52
N VAL A 518 -3.71 -14.91 46.22
CA VAL A 518 -3.63 -14.85 47.69
C VAL A 518 -4.13 -13.51 48.22
N LYS A 519 -3.82 -12.40 47.54
CA LYS A 519 -4.31 -11.06 47.91
C LYS A 519 -5.83 -10.89 47.80
N LYS A 520 -6.53 -11.78 47.09
CA LYS A 520 -8.00 -11.78 46.99
C LYS A 520 -8.66 -12.72 48.00
N MET A 521 -7.89 -13.40 48.86
CA MET A 521 -8.44 -14.31 49.86
C MET A 521 -8.94 -13.55 51.09
N GLU A 522 -10.16 -13.88 51.52
CA GLU A 522 -10.70 -13.43 52.80
C GLU A 522 -10.14 -14.28 53.95
N PRO A 523 -9.99 -13.72 55.17
CA PRO A 523 -9.62 -14.50 56.34
C PRO A 523 -10.57 -15.69 56.55
N GLY A 524 -10.03 -16.92 56.59
CA GLY A 524 -10.80 -18.15 56.82
C GLY A 524 -11.28 -18.88 55.56
N ALA A 525 -11.00 -18.37 54.35
CA ALA A 525 -11.34 -19.07 53.11
C ALA A 525 -10.54 -20.38 52.93
N ASN A 526 -11.14 -21.38 52.28
CA ASN A 526 -10.42 -22.58 51.83
C ASN A 526 -9.44 -22.22 50.71
N VAL A 527 -8.16 -22.04 51.07
CA VAL A 527 -7.09 -21.58 50.19
C VAL A 527 -7.02 -22.39 48.88
N LYS A 528 -7.12 -23.73 48.98
CA LYS A 528 -7.00 -24.60 47.81
C LYS A 528 -8.16 -24.44 46.83
N GLU A 529 -9.39 -24.42 47.34
CA GLU A 529 -10.59 -24.25 46.50
C GLU A 529 -10.62 -22.87 45.85
N LYS A 530 -10.32 -21.81 46.60
CA LYS A 530 -10.34 -20.44 46.07
C LYS A 530 -9.25 -20.20 45.03
N ILE A 531 -8.06 -20.78 45.19
CA ILE A 531 -7.00 -20.68 44.18
C ILE A 531 -7.38 -21.43 42.90
N LEU A 532 -7.96 -22.63 43.00
CA LEU A 532 -8.43 -23.37 41.82
C LEU A 532 -9.59 -22.64 41.11
N GLU A 533 -10.44 -21.93 41.84
CA GLU A 533 -11.47 -21.06 41.26
C GLU A 533 -10.86 -19.87 40.51
N LEU A 534 -9.86 -19.19 41.10
CA LEU A 534 -9.22 -18.00 40.53
C LEU A 534 -8.21 -18.34 39.42
N ILE A 535 -7.60 -19.52 39.44
CA ILE A 535 -6.63 -20.00 38.45
C ILE A 535 -6.98 -21.43 38.00
N PRO A 536 -8.05 -21.62 37.20
CA PRO A 536 -8.53 -22.96 36.82
C PRO A 536 -7.50 -23.80 36.04
N SER A 537 -6.57 -23.14 35.35
CA SER A 537 -5.53 -23.76 34.53
C SER A 537 -4.20 -23.97 35.27
N ILE A 538 -4.17 -23.86 36.61
CA ILE A 538 -2.93 -24.00 37.36
C ILE A 538 -2.39 -25.42 37.25
N ASN A 539 -1.10 -25.56 36.91
CA ASN A 539 -0.43 -26.85 36.98
C ASN A 539 -0.28 -27.22 38.46
N GLN A 540 -0.98 -28.27 38.92
CA GLN A 540 -0.92 -28.73 40.31
C GLN A 540 0.51 -28.95 40.81
N LYS A 541 1.41 -29.44 39.96
CA LYS A 541 2.81 -29.66 40.35
C LYS A 541 3.56 -28.35 40.66
N ILE A 542 3.31 -27.32 39.86
CA ILE A 542 3.87 -25.98 40.09
C ILE A 542 3.20 -25.33 41.31
N LEU A 543 1.89 -25.55 41.49
CA LEU A 543 1.17 -25.12 42.69
C LEU A 543 1.80 -25.72 43.95
N GLU A 544 2.10 -27.01 43.97
CA GLU A 544 2.74 -27.69 45.10
C GLU A 544 4.13 -27.10 45.40
N GLU A 545 4.93 -26.82 44.36
CA GLU A 545 6.24 -26.17 44.51
C GLU A 545 6.14 -24.72 45.03
N CYS A 546 5.12 -23.95 44.64
CA CYS A 546 4.91 -22.57 45.09
C CYS A 546 4.21 -22.46 46.46
N VAL A 547 3.26 -23.35 46.77
CA VAL A 547 2.52 -23.36 48.04
C VAL A 547 3.42 -23.76 49.21
N LEU A 548 4.40 -24.63 48.96
CA LEU A 548 5.36 -25.07 49.97
C LEU A 548 6.33 -23.97 50.42
N SER A 549 6.54 -22.87 49.68
CA SER A 549 7.38 -21.78 50.16
C SER A 549 6.67 -20.88 51.17
N ASP A 550 5.37 -20.61 50.97
CA ASP A 550 4.66 -19.60 51.77
C ASP A 550 3.98 -20.21 53.01
N ILE A 551 3.53 -21.47 52.95
CA ILE A 551 3.00 -22.19 54.14
C ILE A 551 4.10 -22.44 55.18
N VAL A 552 5.38 -22.38 54.80
CA VAL A 552 6.50 -22.55 55.74
C VAL A 552 6.92 -21.22 56.39
N THR A 553 6.34 -20.08 56.00
CA THR A 553 6.69 -18.75 56.57
C THR A 553 5.52 -17.99 57.22
N GLN A 554 4.38 -18.63 57.43
CA GLN A 554 3.39 -18.21 58.45
C GLN A 554 3.42 -19.23 59.59
#